data_AF-G9ZMP6-F1
#
_entry.id   AF-G9ZMP6-F1
#
_cell.length_a   1.000
_cell.length_b   1.000
_cell.length_c   1.000
_cell.angle_alpha   90.00
_cell.angle_beta   90.00
_cell.angle_gamma   90.00
#
_symmetry.space_group_name_H-M   'P 1'
#
loop_
_entity.id
_entity.type
_entity.pdbx_description
1 polymer ?
#
loop_
_entity_poly.entity_id
_entity_poly.type
_entity_poly.pdbx_seq_one_letter_code
_entity_poly.pdbx_strand_id
1 'polypeptide(L)'
;MVKLLGKTIRQLSEELKLSKQAINQRINSINGFRSKHTYKVKNHLEIDNQGVKMLANFDKQKRQERQPNRQAENDKDKNIDQILLKQLDVKDQQIANLQQA
;
A
#
# COMPACT_ATOMS: atom_id res chain seq x y z
N MET A 1 -0.25 -30.90 -5.28
CA MET A 1 -0.81 -30.61 -3.92
C MET A 1 -0.52 -29.15 -3.60
N VAL A 2 -1.44 -28.23 -3.93
CA VAL A 2 -1.20 -26.80 -3.69
C VAL A 2 -1.46 -26.55 -2.21
N LYS A 3 -0.39 -26.31 -1.44
CA LYS A 3 -0.46 -25.88 -0.04
C LYS A 3 -1.37 -24.64 0.05
N LEU A 4 -2.56 -24.80 0.61
CA LEU A 4 -3.38 -23.71 1.13
C LEU A 4 -2.63 -23.13 2.35
N LEU A 5 -1.57 -22.35 2.09
CA LEU A 5 -0.86 -21.58 3.09
C LEU A 5 -1.70 -20.37 3.45
N GLY A 6 -2.84 -20.63 4.08
CA GLY A 6 -3.59 -19.60 4.76
C GLY A 6 -2.75 -19.02 5.88
N LYS A 7 -2.75 -17.69 6.01
CA LYS A 7 -2.13 -17.04 7.17
C LYS A 7 -3.22 -16.50 8.07
N THR A 8 -3.04 -16.73 9.36
CA THR A 8 -3.91 -16.11 10.37
C THR A 8 -3.61 -14.62 10.49
N ILE A 9 -4.58 -13.85 10.99
CA ILE A 9 -4.37 -12.43 11.31
C ILE A 9 -3.18 -12.24 12.27
N ARG A 10 -2.92 -13.20 13.17
CA ARG A 10 -1.75 -13.17 14.08
C ARG A 10 -0.44 -13.26 13.31
N GLN A 11 -0.30 -14.20 12.37
CA GLN A 11 0.91 -14.33 11.55
C GLN A 11 1.11 -13.09 10.66
N LEU A 12 0.03 -12.55 10.09
CA LEU A 12 0.09 -11.33 9.31
C LEU A 12 0.48 -10.10 10.13
N SER A 13 0.07 -10.07 11.41
CA SER A 13 0.43 -9.02 12.36
C SER A 13 1.94 -9.01 12.60
N GLU A 14 2.53 -10.20 12.76
CA GLU A 14 3.98 -10.36 12.94
C GLU A 14 4.76 -10.03 11.66
N GLU A 15 4.32 -10.52 10.49
CA GLU A 15 5.01 -10.29 9.22
C GLU A 15 4.96 -8.84 8.74
N LEU A 16 3.78 -8.21 8.83
CA LEU A 16 3.60 -6.82 8.39
C LEU A 16 4.02 -5.82 9.47
N LYS A 17 4.39 -6.28 10.68
CA LYS A 17 4.64 -5.44 11.86
C LYS A 17 3.49 -4.48 12.17
N LEU A 18 2.26 -4.96 11.97
CA LEU A 18 1.02 -4.21 12.18
C LEU A 18 0.24 -4.81 13.33
N SER A 19 -0.56 -4.01 14.03
CA SER A 19 -1.46 -4.56 15.03
C SER A 19 -2.56 -5.42 14.38
N LYS A 20 -3.06 -6.43 15.10
CA LYS A 20 -4.21 -7.25 14.67
C LYS A 20 -5.43 -6.37 14.33
N GLN A 21 -5.61 -5.27 15.07
CA GLN A 21 -6.66 -4.29 14.81
C GLN A 21 -6.45 -3.55 13.49
N ALA A 22 -5.23 -3.13 13.18
CA ALA A 22 -4.92 -2.47 11.92
C ALA A 22 -5.22 -3.40 10.73
N ILE A 23 -4.88 -4.69 10.82
CA ILE A 23 -5.22 -5.68 9.79
C ILE A 23 -6.74 -5.81 9.65
N ASN A 24 -7.48 -5.89 10.76
CA ASN A 24 -8.95 -5.93 10.70
C ASN A 24 -9.55 -4.68 10.04
N GLN A 25 -8.99 -3.49 10.29
CA GLN A 25 -9.41 -2.27 9.61
C GLN A 25 -9.15 -2.33 8.10
N ARG A 26 -7.99 -2.86 7.67
CA ARG A 26 -7.68 -3.07 6.24
C ARG A 26 -8.68 -4.03 5.59
N ILE A 27 -8.97 -5.15 6.25
CA ILE A 27 -9.98 -6.11 5.80
C ILE A 27 -11.36 -5.46 5.67
N ASN A 28 -11.75 -4.62 6.63
CA ASN A 28 -13.03 -3.89 6.58
C ASN A 28 -13.05 -2.81 5.49
N SER A 29 -11.89 -2.25 5.15
CA SER A 29 -11.78 -1.20 4.14
C SER A 29 -11.91 -1.75 2.72
N ILE A 30 -11.55 -3.02 2.51
CA ILE A 30 -11.65 -3.68 1.20
C ILE A 30 -13.03 -4.35 1.08
N ASN A 31 -13.86 -3.85 0.16
CA ASN A 31 -15.21 -4.35 -0.03
C ASN A 31 -15.20 -5.84 -0.45
N GLY A 32 -15.98 -6.67 0.25
CA GLY A 32 -16.09 -8.10 -0.02
C GLY A 32 -14.83 -8.93 0.27
N PHE A 33 -13.83 -8.38 0.97
CA PHE A 33 -12.59 -9.11 1.26
C PHE A 33 -12.84 -10.38 2.07
N ARG A 34 -13.65 -10.30 3.12
CA ARG A 34 -13.94 -11.46 3.98
C ARG A 34 -14.61 -12.60 3.22
N SER A 35 -15.56 -12.28 2.36
CA SER A 35 -16.29 -13.30 1.59
C SER A 35 -15.42 -14.01 0.55
N LYS A 36 -14.36 -13.36 0.07
CA LYS A 36 -13.52 -13.90 -1.02
C LYS A 36 -12.22 -14.53 -0.52
N HIS A 37 -11.61 -13.93 0.49
CA HIS A 37 -10.23 -14.21 0.90
C HIS A 37 -10.10 -14.68 2.34
N THR A 38 -11.19 -14.73 3.12
CA THR A 38 -11.17 -15.23 4.49
C THR A 38 -12.00 -16.51 4.58
N TYR A 39 -11.42 -17.55 5.17
CA TYR A 39 -12.10 -18.83 5.35
C TYR A 39 -11.86 -19.36 6.77
N LYS A 40 -12.86 -20.09 7.29
CA LYS A 40 -12.79 -20.71 8.60
C LYS A 40 -12.10 -22.07 8.46
N VAL A 41 -10.99 -22.24 9.18
CA VAL A 41 -10.27 -23.50 9.31
C VAL A 41 -10.40 -23.97 10.74
N LYS A 42 -11.18 -25.03 10.96
CA LYS A 42 -11.46 -25.58 12.30
C LYS A 42 -12.02 -24.48 13.23
N ASN A 43 -11.17 -23.96 14.13
CA ASN A 43 -11.54 -22.98 15.15
C ASN A 43 -10.98 -21.57 14.91
N HIS A 44 -10.28 -21.33 13.79
CA HIS A 44 -9.69 -20.02 13.49
C HIS A 44 -9.98 -19.57 12.06
N LEU A 45 -9.77 -18.28 11.80
CA LEU A 45 -9.90 -17.69 10.47
C LEU A 45 -8.52 -17.58 9.82
N GLU A 46 -8.42 -18.04 8.58
CA GLU A 46 -7.25 -17.89 7.74
C GLU A 46 -7.56 -17.02 6.53
N ILE A 47 -6.53 -16.31 6.07
CA ILE A 47 -6.57 -15.48 4.88
C ILE A 47 -5.72 -16.15 3.81
N ASP A 48 -6.27 -16.27 2.61
CA ASP A 48 -5.56 -16.86 1.48
C ASP A 48 -4.36 -16.00 1.04
N ASN A 49 -3.45 -16.59 0.26
CA ASN A 49 -2.27 -15.87 -0.22
C ASN A 49 -2.61 -14.62 -1.05
N GLN A 50 -3.75 -14.60 -1.74
CA GLN A 50 -4.19 -13.42 -2.51
C GLN A 50 -4.59 -12.26 -1.58
N GLY A 51 -5.39 -12.55 -0.56
CA GLY A 51 -5.79 -11.61 0.47
C GLY A 51 -4.58 -11.08 1.25
N VAL A 52 -3.61 -11.94 1.56
CA VAL A 52 -2.34 -11.52 2.19
C VAL A 52 -1.61 -10.50 1.32
N LYS A 53 -1.49 -10.74 0.00
CA LYS A 53 -0.87 -9.79 -0.94
C LYS A 53 -1.63 -8.47 -1.00
N MET A 54 -2.97 -8.50 -1.00
CA MET A 54 -3.79 -7.28 -0.97
C MET A 54 -3.58 -6.49 0.33
N LEU A 55 -3.55 -7.15 1.49
CA LEU A 55 -3.32 -6.50 2.79
C LEU A 55 -1.91 -5.89 2.91
N ALA A 56 -0.90 -6.55 2.33
CA ALA A 56 0.46 -6.04 2.25
C ALA A 56 0.56 -4.82 1.31
N ASN A 57 -0.15 -4.84 0.19
CA ASN A 57 -0.18 -3.73 -0.77
C ASN A 57 -1.15 -2.59 -0.37
N PHE A 58 -1.95 -2.77 0.67
CA PHE A 58 -2.91 -1.76 1.16
C PHE A 58 -2.26 -0.41 1.47
N ASP A 59 -1.02 -0.40 2.00
CA ASP A 59 -0.30 0.85 2.27
C ASP A 59 0.06 1.62 0.99
N LYS A 60 0.28 0.92 -0.13
CA LYS A 60 0.50 1.55 -1.44
C LYS A 60 -0.79 2.13 -1.99
N GLN A 61 -1.90 1.40 -1.85
CA GLN A 61 -3.23 1.87 -2.24
C GLN A 61 -3.68 3.09 -1.44
N LYS A 62 -3.54 3.11 -0.11
CA LYS A 62 -3.87 4.31 0.70
C LYS A 62 -3.00 5.51 0.39
N ARG A 63 -1.75 5.33 -0.07
CA ARG A 63 -0.92 6.44 -0.57
C ARG A 63 -1.42 6.97 -1.91
N GLN A 64 -2.01 6.13 -2.76
CA GLN A 64 -2.69 6.56 -3.98
C GLN A 64 -4.07 7.18 -3.71
N GLU A 65 -4.88 6.61 -2.82
CA GLU A 65 -6.22 7.13 -2.47
C GLU A 65 -6.17 8.41 -1.62
N ARG A 66 -5.07 8.65 -0.89
CA ARG A 66 -4.79 9.96 -0.27
C ARG A 66 -4.29 11.01 -1.25
N GLN A 67 -4.20 10.71 -2.56
CA GLN A 67 -4.20 11.74 -3.58
C GLN A 67 -5.67 12.01 -3.96
N PRO A 68 -6.33 13.02 -3.36
CA PRO A 68 -7.62 13.45 -3.88
C PRO A 68 -7.38 14.01 -5.27
N ASN A 69 -8.08 13.46 -6.27
CA ASN A 69 -8.41 14.12 -7.53
C ASN A 69 -7.28 14.96 -8.19
N ARG A 70 -6.44 14.31 -9.00
CA ARG A 70 -5.84 14.97 -10.19
C ARG A 70 -5.97 14.12 -11.45
N GLN A 71 -7.02 13.31 -11.54
CA GLN A 71 -7.31 12.51 -12.75
C GLN A 71 -8.30 13.21 -13.71
N ALA A 72 -8.50 14.52 -13.58
CA ALA A 72 -9.21 15.35 -14.55
C ALA A 72 -8.25 16.19 -15.45
N GLU A 73 -6.94 15.92 -15.45
CA GLU A 73 -5.97 16.54 -16.36
C GLU A 73 -5.11 15.48 -17.09
N ASN A 74 -5.71 14.37 -17.55
CA ASN A 74 -5.07 13.43 -18.48
C ASN A 74 -4.97 14.01 -19.91
N ASP A 75 -4.44 15.22 -20.02
CA ASP A 75 -3.96 15.85 -21.27
C ASP A 75 -2.61 16.58 -21.07
N LYS A 76 -1.92 16.36 -19.93
CA LYS A 76 -0.65 17.03 -19.59
C LYS A 76 0.46 16.09 -19.12
N ASP A 77 0.54 14.88 -19.68
CA ASP A 77 1.68 13.96 -19.45
C ASP A 77 3.05 14.54 -19.86
N LYS A 78 3.09 15.69 -20.53
CA LYS A 78 4.34 16.40 -20.88
C LYS A 78 4.86 17.36 -19.80
N ASN A 79 4.08 17.68 -18.76
CA ASN A 79 4.44 18.73 -17.80
C ASN A 79 5.00 18.19 -16.47
N ILE A 80 4.64 16.97 -16.08
CA ILE A 80 5.04 16.38 -14.79
C ILE A 80 6.55 16.11 -14.76
N ASP A 81 7.12 15.60 -15.86
CA ASP A 81 8.56 15.37 -15.97
C ASP A 81 9.36 16.68 -15.86
N GLN A 82 8.89 17.77 -16.47
CA GLN A 82 9.53 19.08 -16.35
C GLN A 82 9.48 19.64 -14.92
N ILE A 83 8.38 19.41 -14.21
CA ILE A 83 8.25 19.86 -12.81
C ILE A 83 9.19 19.05 -11.91
N LEU A 84 9.29 17.73 -12.12
CA LEU A 84 10.19 16.87 -11.36
C LEU A 84 11.66 17.22 -11.61
N LEU A 85 12.04 17.49 -12.87
CA LEU A 85 13.38 17.98 -13.21
C LEU A 85 13.68 19.32 -12.52
N LYS A 86 12.76 20.30 -12.58
CA LYS A 86 12.96 21.58 -11.89
C LYS A 86 13.12 21.43 -10.38
N GLN A 87 12.42 20.49 -9.76
CA GLN A 87 12.55 20.23 -8.32
C GLN A 87 13.88 19.56 -7.97
N LEU A 88 14.46 18.77 -8.87
CA LEU A 88 15.81 18.23 -8.71
C LEU A 88 16.84 19.35 -8.82
N ASP A 89 16.76 20.20 -9.85
CA ASP A 89 17.70 21.32 -10.04
C ASP A 89 17.71 22.29 -8.86
N VAL A 90 16.53 22.63 -8.31
CA VAL A 90 16.43 23.50 -7.13
C VAL A 90 17.06 22.85 -5.89
N LYS A 91 16.95 21.52 -5.75
CA LYS A 91 17.61 20.79 -4.65
C LYS A 91 19.12 20.75 -4.83
N ASP A 92 19.61 20.53 -6.05
CA ASP A 92 21.05 20.54 -6.33
C ASP A 92 21.66 21.92 -6.09
N GLN A 93 20.97 23.00 -6.44
CA GLN A 93 21.40 24.36 -6.10
C GLN A 93 21.43 24.62 -4.59
N GLN A 94 20.44 24.10 -3.84
CA GLN A 94 20.45 24.20 -2.38
C GLN A 94 21.62 23.42 -1.76
N ILE A 95 21.95 22.24 -2.30
CA ILE A 95 23.10 21.45 -1.86
C ILE A 95 24.41 22.20 -2.14
N ALA A 96 24.56 22.78 -3.34
CA ALA A 96 25.75 23.55 -3.69
C ALA A 96 25.97 24.76 -2.77
N ASN A 97 24.89 25.50 -2.45
CA ASN A 97 24.96 26.63 -1.54
C ASN A 97 25.32 26.22 -0.09
N LEU A 98 24.93 25.02 0.33
CA LEU A 98 25.29 24.47 1.64
C LEU A 98 26.71 23.89 1.68
N GLN A 99 27.26 23.45 0.55
CA GLN A 99 28.63 22.93 0.44
C GLN A 99 29.69 24.03 0.29
N GLN A 100 29.28 25.25 -0.06
CA GLN A 100 30.16 26.42 -0.15
C GLN A 100 30.23 27.23 1.17
N ALA A 101 29.52 26.79 2.21
CA ALA A 101 29.56 27.37 3.57
C ALA A 101 30.68 26.78 4.42
#